data_AF-D5ACA7-F1
#
_entry.id   AF-D5ACA7-F1
#
_cell.length_a   1.000
_cell.length_b   1.000
_cell.length_c   1.000
_cell.angle_alpha   90.00
_cell.angle_beta   90.00
_cell.angle_gamma   90.00
#
_symmetry.space_group_name_H-M   'P 1'
#
loop_
_entity.id
_entity.type
_entity.pdbx_description
1 polymer ?
#
loop_
_entity_poly.entity_id
_entity_poly.type
_entity_poly.pdbx_seq_one_letter_code
_entity_poly.pdbx_strand_id
1 'polypeptide(L)'
;MAEDGERVNGLFEKAPQAGIQIQWRSISGEELSMLILSGNYVAIALVDKYKLSQPWLEELCLSDCCGVSSGYTGHYVVICGYDMETNEFEIRDPASSRESERISLWCLDEARKSFGTDEDILLISFDKFDRERRATFSVNCMNKEL
;
A
#
# COMPACT_ATOMS: atom_id res chain seq x y z
N MET A 1 7.70 4.58 23.58
CA MET A 1 6.40 4.64 22.85
C MET A 1 5.95 6.07 22.59
N ALA A 2 5.91 6.97 23.59
CA ALA A 2 5.54 8.38 23.37
C ALA A 2 6.43 9.09 22.32
N GLU A 3 7.75 8.90 22.41
CA GLU A 3 8.74 9.50 21.49
C GLU A 3 8.56 9.06 20.03
N ASP A 4 8.15 7.79 19.80
CA ASP A 4 7.94 7.28 18.45
C ASP A 4 6.64 7.83 17.82
N GLY A 5 5.59 7.94 18.63
CA GLY A 5 4.34 8.58 18.22
C GLY A 5 4.54 10.05 17.86
N GLU A 6 5.30 10.81 18.65
CA GLU A 6 5.62 12.21 18.37
C GLU A 6 6.41 12.37 17.06
N ARG A 7 7.38 11.50 16.83
CA ARG A 7 8.17 11.47 15.58
C ARG A 7 7.27 11.20 14.37
N VAL A 8 6.40 10.21 14.44
CA VAL A 8 5.49 9.83 13.35
C VAL A 8 4.46 10.94 13.10
N ASN A 9 3.84 11.48 14.13
CA ASN A 9 2.90 12.60 14.01
C ASN A 9 3.56 13.83 13.37
N GLY A 10 4.80 14.14 13.77
CA GLY A 10 5.58 15.22 13.15
C GLY A 10 5.87 14.98 11.66
N LEU A 11 5.92 13.74 11.17
CA LEU A 11 6.02 13.44 9.73
C LEU A 11 4.69 13.71 9.02
N PHE A 12 3.56 13.30 9.59
CA PHE A 12 2.24 13.57 9.05
C PHE A 12 1.95 15.08 8.97
N GLU A 13 2.35 15.85 9.97
CA GLU A 13 2.20 17.32 9.98
C GLU A 13 3.06 18.02 8.90
N LYS A 14 4.22 17.45 8.58
CA LYS A 14 5.15 17.98 7.55
C LYS A 14 4.79 17.53 6.14
N ALA A 15 4.07 16.43 5.97
CA ALA A 15 3.72 15.88 4.66
C ALA A 15 3.03 16.90 3.71
N PRO A 16 2.03 17.70 4.15
CA PRO A 16 1.42 18.71 3.27
C PRO A 16 2.40 19.79 2.80
N GLN A 17 3.38 20.13 3.64
CA GLN A 17 4.42 21.11 3.33
C GLN A 17 5.38 20.58 2.25
N ALA A 18 5.60 19.27 2.22
CA ALA A 18 6.32 18.56 1.17
C ALA A 18 5.46 18.26 -0.07
N GLY A 19 4.21 18.72 -0.10
CA GLY A 19 3.28 18.48 -1.21
C GLY A 19 2.69 17.07 -1.26
N ILE A 20 2.81 16.32 -0.18
CA ILE A 20 2.23 15.00 0.00
C ILE A 20 0.87 15.16 0.69
N GLN A 21 -0.20 14.75 0.03
CA GLN A 21 -1.53 14.75 0.65
C GLN A 21 -1.87 13.36 1.17
N ILE A 22 -2.44 13.30 2.37
CA ILE A 22 -2.77 12.04 3.05
C ILE A 22 -4.28 12.06 3.31
N GLN A 23 -4.97 11.01 2.91
CA GLN A 23 -6.41 10.86 3.08
C GLN A 23 -6.72 9.51 3.71
N TRP A 24 -7.61 9.51 4.69
CA TRP A 24 -8.21 8.30 5.25
C TRP A 24 -9.45 7.95 4.46
N ARG A 25 -9.51 6.76 3.87
CA ARG A 25 -10.70 6.29 3.16
C ARG A 25 -10.92 4.80 3.36
N SER A 26 -12.18 4.39 3.36
CA SER A 26 -12.59 3.04 2.97
C SER A 26 -13.08 3.13 1.52
N ILE A 27 -12.48 2.33 0.64
CA ILE A 27 -12.76 2.23 -0.80
C ILE A 27 -12.76 0.77 -1.21
N SER A 28 -13.31 0.43 -2.39
CA SER A 28 -13.26 -0.93 -2.91
C SER A 28 -11.86 -1.32 -3.44
N GLY A 29 -11.61 -2.62 -3.63
CA GLY A 29 -10.35 -3.10 -4.23
C GLY A 29 -10.16 -2.61 -5.67
N GLU A 30 -11.26 -2.46 -6.41
CA GLU A 30 -11.27 -1.90 -7.78
C GLU A 30 -11.03 -0.39 -7.79
N GLU A 31 -11.62 0.36 -6.85
CA GLU A 31 -11.32 1.78 -6.72
C GLU A 31 -9.85 2.01 -6.35
N LEU A 32 -9.34 1.19 -5.43
CA LEU A 32 -7.93 1.19 -5.04
C LEU A 32 -7.03 0.87 -6.24
N SER A 33 -7.37 -0.15 -7.05
CA SER A 33 -6.56 -0.52 -8.22
C SER A 33 -6.51 0.61 -9.25
N MET A 34 -7.64 1.28 -9.52
CA MET A 34 -7.68 2.46 -10.41
C MET A 34 -6.83 3.62 -9.89
N LEU A 35 -6.86 3.90 -8.59
CA LEU A 35 -6.07 4.97 -7.97
C LEU A 35 -4.57 4.69 -8.07
N ILE A 36 -4.15 3.49 -7.71
CA ILE A 36 -2.74 3.08 -7.76
C ILE A 36 -2.24 3.03 -9.21
N LEU A 37 -3.05 2.49 -10.13
CA LEU A 37 -2.73 2.43 -11.56
C LEU A 37 -2.52 3.81 -12.19
N SER A 38 -3.18 4.86 -11.67
CA SER A 38 -2.98 6.22 -12.17
C SER A 38 -1.53 6.73 -12.01
N GLY A 39 -0.72 6.07 -11.16
CA GLY A 39 0.67 6.42 -10.86
C GLY A 39 0.82 7.64 -9.95
N ASN A 40 -0.28 8.25 -9.51
CA ASN A 40 -0.25 9.46 -8.66
C ASN A 40 -0.46 9.15 -7.17
N TYR A 41 -0.72 7.88 -6.84
CA TYR A 41 -1.07 7.45 -5.49
C TYR A 41 -0.24 6.25 -5.06
N VAL A 42 0.10 6.23 -3.78
CA VAL A 42 0.44 5.02 -3.03
C VAL A 42 -0.52 4.89 -1.85
N ALA A 43 -0.63 3.69 -1.29
CA ALA A 43 -1.50 3.45 -0.15
C ALA A 43 -0.76 2.71 0.97
N ILE A 44 -1.12 3.00 2.22
CA ILE A 44 -0.74 2.16 3.37
C ILE A 44 -2.02 1.52 3.88
N ALA A 45 -2.01 0.19 3.99
CA ALA A 45 -3.17 -0.59 4.43
C ALA A 45 -2.82 -1.42 5.66
N LEU A 46 -3.77 -1.49 6.60
CA LEU A 46 -3.75 -2.47 7.67
C LEU A 46 -4.38 -3.76 7.16
N VAL A 47 -3.65 -4.87 7.27
CA VAL A 47 -4.09 -6.17 6.76
C VAL A 47 -3.95 -7.24 7.83
N ASP A 48 -4.80 -8.26 7.76
CA ASP A 48 -4.56 -9.51 8.47
C ASP A 48 -3.44 -10.28 7.78
N LYS A 49 -2.29 -10.36 8.46
CA LYS A 49 -1.07 -10.98 7.94
C LYS A 49 -1.30 -12.40 7.43
N TYR A 50 -2.13 -13.18 8.12
CA TYR A 50 -2.35 -14.60 7.77
C TYR A 50 -3.16 -14.77 6.49
N LYS A 51 -4.00 -13.79 6.15
CA LYS A 51 -4.80 -13.78 4.92
C LYS A 51 -4.05 -13.17 3.75
N LEU A 52 -3.15 -12.23 4.01
CA LEU A 52 -2.29 -11.63 2.99
C LEU A 52 -1.31 -12.64 2.38
N SER A 53 -0.81 -13.59 3.17
CA SER A 53 0.17 -14.60 2.75
C SER A 53 -0.40 -15.82 2.01
N GLN A 54 -1.71 -15.88 1.78
CA GLN A 54 -2.36 -17.03 1.15
C GLN A 54 -2.45 -16.86 -0.37
N PRO A 55 -1.38 -17.23 -1.08
CA PRO A 55 -1.59 -18.14 -2.22
C PRO A 55 -0.78 -19.45 -2.09
N TRP A 56 0.05 -19.64 -1.05
CA TRP A 56 1.10 -20.68 -1.01
C TRP A 56 1.18 -21.53 0.26
N LEU A 57 0.22 -21.48 1.18
CA LEU A 57 0.30 -22.27 2.41
C LEU A 57 -0.62 -23.50 2.41
N GLU A 58 -0.46 -24.33 1.39
CA GLU A 58 -0.84 -25.74 1.44
C GLU A 58 0.40 -26.63 1.68
N GLU A 59 1.42 -26.17 2.42
CA GLU A 59 2.56 -27.07 2.73
C GLU A 59 3.32 -26.83 4.04
N LEU A 60 2.74 -26.24 5.08
CA LEU A 60 3.26 -26.45 6.45
C LEU A 60 2.13 -26.47 7.47
N CYS A 61 1.41 -27.59 7.49
CA CYS A 61 0.66 -28.09 8.63
C CYS A 61 1.59 -28.34 9.83
N LEU A 62 2.18 -27.28 10.41
CA LEU A 62 2.93 -27.34 11.67
C LEU A 62 2.34 -26.44 12.77
N SER A 63 1.20 -25.78 12.51
CA SER A 63 0.53 -24.97 13.55
C SER A 63 -0.45 -25.78 14.42
N ASP A 64 -0.88 -26.96 13.96
CA ASP A 64 -1.89 -27.78 14.68
C ASP A 64 -1.33 -28.56 15.88
N CYS A 65 -0.01 -28.47 16.15
CA CYS A 65 0.60 -29.11 17.31
C CYS A 65 0.73 -28.18 18.54
N CYS A 66 0.44 -26.87 18.40
CA CYS A 66 0.81 -25.86 19.42
C CYS A 66 -0.33 -24.93 19.87
N GLY A 67 -1.61 -25.26 19.67
CA GLY A 67 -2.73 -24.57 20.34
C GLY A 67 -2.80 -23.05 20.14
N VAL A 68 -2.09 -22.50 19.15
CA VAL A 68 -2.18 -21.09 18.77
C VAL A 68 -3.42 -20.95 17.93
N SER A 69 -4.49 -20.43 18.53
CA SER A 69 -5.60 -19.85 17.78
C SER A 69 -4.99 -18.97 16.69
N SER A 70 -5.32 -19.22 15.42
CA SER A 70 -4.99 -18.36 14.28
C SER A 70 -5.77 -17.05 14.42
N GLY A 71 -5.37 -16.24 15.40
CA GLY A 71 -5.99 -14.96 15.71
C GLY A 71 -5.56 -13.91 14.71
N TYR A 72 -6.38 -12.87 14.58
CA TYR A 72 -6.06 -11.67 13.82
C TYR A 72 -4.67 -11.14 14.21
N THR A 73 -3.80 -10.97 13.21
CA THR A 73 -2.51 -10.28 13.37
C THR A 73 -2.45 -9.13 12.39
N GLY A 74 -2.70 -7.93 12.90
CA GLY A 74 -2.60 -6.70 12.13
C GLY A 74 -1.18 -6.42 11.69
N HIS A 75 -1.01 -6.11 10.41
CA HIS A 75 0.26 -5.76 9.80
C HIS A 75 0.08 -4.63 8.80
N TYR A 76 0.98 -3.64 8.80
CA TYR A 76 0.92 -2.54 7.83
C TYR A 76 1.80 -2.84 6.62
N VAL A 77 1.23 -2.68 5.43
CA VAL A 77 1.94 -2.83 4.15
C VAL A 77 1.75 -1.58 3.29
N VAL A 78 2.71 -1.32 2.41
CA VAL A 78 2.66 -0.22 1.44
C VAL A 78 2.28 -0.79 0.08
N ILE A 79 1.25 -0.26 -0.57
CA ILE A 79 0.82 -0.62 -1.91
C ILE A 79 1.39 0.42 -2.87
N CYS A 80 2.26 -0.04 -3.77
CA CYS A 80 3.09 0.80 -4.62
C CYS A 80 2.67 0.78 -6.10
N GLY A 81 2.05 -0.31 -6.55
CA GLY A 81 1.75 -0.52 -7.95
C GLY A 81 0.60 -1.51 -8.14
N TYR A 82 0.05 -1.53 -9.35
CA TYR A 82 -0.98 -2.47 -9.76
C TYR A 82 -0.74 -2.88 -11.21
N ASP A 83 -0.75 -4.19 -11.44
CA ASP A 83 -0.58 -4.81 -12.75
C ASP A 83 -1.96 -5.29 -13.24
N MET A 84 -2.46 -4.65 -14.30
CA MET A 84 -3.76 -4.99 -14.89
C MET A 84 -3.78 -6.35 -15.58
N GLU A 85 -2.63 -6.84 -16.08
CA GLU A 85 -2.57 -8.10 -16.83
C GLU A 85 -2.70 -9.29 -15.88
N THR A 86 -2.09 -9.19 -14.71
CA THR A 86 -2.09 -10.24 -13.69
C THR A 86 -3.14 -10.02 -12.60
N ASN A 87 -3.76 -8.84 -12.52
CA ASN A 87 -4.68 -8.44 -11.44
C ASN A 87 -4.00 -8.52 -10.06
N GLU A 88 -2.74 -8.10 -9.99
CA GLU A 88 -1.89 -8.14 -8.80
C GLU A 88 -1.43 -6.74 -8.40
N PHE A 89 -1.40 -6.50 -7.10
CA PHE A 89 -0.75 -5.35 -6.49
C PHE A 89 0.72 -5.65 -6.22
N GLU A 90 1.57 -4.64 -6.46
CA GLU A 90 2.92 -4.61 -5.93
C GLU A 90 2.88 -3.98 -4.53
N ILE A 91 3.27 -4.76 -3.52
CA ILE A 91 3.35 -4.33 -2.13
C ILE A 91 4.79 -4.32 -1.62
N ARG A 92 5.06 -3.46 -0.64
CA ARG A 92 6.26 -3.48 0.18
C ARG A 92 5.91 -3.71 1.63
N ASP A 93 6.58 -4.70 2.21
CA ASP A 93 6.47 -5.03 3.62
C ASP A 93 7.68 -4.44 4.37
N PRO A 94 7.49 -3.44 5.26
CA PRO A 94 8.57 -2.88 6.07
C PRO A 94 9.26 -3.89 7.01
N ALA A 95 8.61 -5.01 7.32
CA ALA A 95 9.16 -6.10 8.13
C ALA A 95 9.83 -7.20 7.28
N SER A 96 9.77 -7.11 5.95
CA SER A 96 10.42 -8.01 5.01
C SER A 96 11.71 -7.40 4.48
N SER A 97 12.71 -8.24 4.20
CA SER A 97 13.94 -7.80 3.52
C SER A 97 13.78 -7.79 1.99
N ARG A 98 12.64 -8.23 1.47
CA ARG A 98 12.34 -8.24 0.04
C ARG A 98 12.01 -6.83 -0.42
N GLU A 99 12.48 -6.45 -1.61
CA GLU A 99 12.26 -5.10 -2.15
C GLU A 99 10.79 -4.84 -2.49
N SER A 100 10.09 -5.85 -3.03
CA SER A 100 8.65 -5.86 -3.24
C SER A 100 8.11 -7.29 -3.38
N GLU A 101 6.81 -7.43 -3.15
CA GLU A 101 6.05 -8.67 -3.28
C GLU A 101 4.79 -8.43 -4.10
N ARG A 102 4.30 -9.46 -4.79
CA ARG A 102 3.07 -9.39 -5.58
C ARG A 102 1.94 -10.12 -4.88
N ILE A 103 0.77 -9.51 -4.86
CA ILE A 103 -0.43 -10.10 -4.26
C ILE A 103 -1.65 -9.85 -5.13
N SER A 104 -2.47 -10.87 -5.33
CA SER A 104 -3.73 -10.71 -6.08
C SER A 104 -4.65 -9.69 -5.41
N LEU A 105 -5.45 -8.99 -6.23
CA LEU A 105 -6.47 -8.07 -5.75
C LEU A 105 -7.39 -8.74 -4.72
N TRP A 106 -7.79 -9.98 -4.98
CA TRP A 106 -8.64 -10.74 -4.06
C TRP A 106 -8.00 -10.93 -2.68
N CYS A 107 -6.74 -11.38 -2.64
CA CYS A 107 -6.06 -11.64 -1.37
C CYS A 107 -5.84 -10.36 -0.58
N LEU A 108 -5.51 -9.25 -1.24
CA LEU A 108 -5.37 -7.95 -0.59
C LEU A 108 -6.71 -7.46 -0.04
N ASP A 109 -7.80 -7.58 -0.81
CA ASP A 109 -9.13 -7.13 -0.42
C ASP A 109 -9.68 -7.92 0.78
N GLU A 110 -9.52 -9.24 0.77
CA GLU A 110 -9.88 -10.10 1.89
C GLU A 110 -9.07 -9.77 3.15
N ALA A 111 -7.76 -9.60 3.01
CA ALA A 111 -6.88 -9.33 4.15
C ALA A 111 -7.15 -7.96 4.78
N ARG A 112 -7.42 -6.91 3.98
CA ARG A 112 -7.68 -5.56 4.47
C ARG A 112 -9.10 -5.35 4.98
N LYS A 113 -10.07 -6.22 4.63
CA LYS A 113 -11.45 -6.18 5.13
C LYS A 113 -11.71 -7.13 6.28
N SER A 114 -10.66 -7.75 6.79
CA SER A 114 -10.76 -8.72 7.87
C SER A 114 -11.08 -8.05 9.20
N PHE A 115 -11.70 -8.81 10.09
CA PHE A 115 -12.03 -8.31 11.42
C PHE A 115 -10.80 -7.71 12.11
N GLY A 116 -10.92 -6.47 12.58
CA GLY A 116 -9.84 -5.75 13.27
C GLY A 116 -9.01 -4.80 12.39
N THR A 117 -9.23 -4.75 11.07
CA THR A 117 -8.55 -3.78 10.18
C THR A 117 -9.33 -2.50 9.92
N ASP A 118 -10.64 -2.48 10.27
CA ASP A 118 -11.59 -1.38 10.05
C ASP A 118 -11.70 -0.88 8.59
N GLU A 119 -11.14 -1.64 7.63
CA GLU A 119 -11.02 -1.30 6.21
C GLU A 119 -10.25 -0.01 5.92
N ASP A 120 -9.52 0.51 6.90
CA ASP A 120 -8.84 1.81 6.81
C ASP A 120 -7.65 1.76 5.84
N ILE A 121 -7.67 2.67 4.87
CA ILE A 121 -6.55 2.91 3.95
C ILE A 121 -6.10 4.36 4.08
N LEU A 122 -4.79 4.52 4.24
CA LEU A 122 -4.11 5.80 4.08
C LEU A 122 -3.70 5.97 2.61
N LEU A 123 -4.49 6.75 1.88
CA LEU A 123 -4.20 7.10 0.50
C LEU A 123 -3.28 8.32 0.46
N ILE A 124 -2.15 8.20 -0.24
CA ILE A 124 -1.10 9.22 -0.30
C ILE A 124 -0.99 9.69 -1.75
N SER A 125 -1.28 10.97 -2.01
CA SER A 125 -1.18 11.57 -3.35
C SER A 125 0.09 12.42 -3.51
N PHE A 126 0.65 12.41 -4.72
CA PHE A 126 1.83 13.20 -5.10
C PHE A 126 1.50 14.45 -5.93
N ASP A 127 0.30 15.04 -5.76
CA ASP A 127 -0.28 16.09 -6.62
C ASP A 127 0.64 17.30 -6.94
N LYS A 128 1.67 17.56 -6.13
CA LYS A 128 2.64 18.65 -6.39
C LYS A 128 3.94 18.23 -7.07
N PHE A 129 4.37 16.96 -6.96
CA PHE A 129 5.63 16.51 -7.57
C PHE A 129 5.50 16.33 -9.09
N ASP A 130 4.33 15.92 -9.57
CA ASP A 130 4.14 15.53 -10.96
C ASP A 130 3.86 16.71 -11.90
N ARG A 131 3.33 17.83 -11.37
CA ARG A 131 3.08 19.03 -12.20
C ARG A 131 4.38 19.68 -12.68
N GLU A 132 5.42 19.70 -11.84
CA GLU A 132 6.74 20.26 -12.18
C GLU A 132 7.57 19.30 -13.06
N ARG A 133 7.47 17.97 -12.84
CA ARG A 133 8.13 16.97 -13.69
C ARG A 133 7.47 16.83 -15.05
N ARG A 134 6.13 16.84 -15.15
CA ARG A 134 5.42 16.83 -16.45
C ARG A 134 5.62 18.13 -17.22
N ALA A 135 5.66 19.29 -16.57
CA ALA A 135 6.00 20.54 -17.24
C ALA A 135 7.42 20.49 -17.83
N THR A 136 8.38 19.92 -17.11
CA THR A 136 9.77 19.79 -17.57
C THR A 136 9.94 18.77 -18.69
N PHE A 137 9.25 17.61 -18.63
CA PHE A 137 9.25 16.61 -19.70
C PHE A 137 8.54 17.10 -20.97
N SER A 138 7.45 17.87 -20.84
CA SER A 138 6.73 18.43 -21.98
C SER A 138 7.54 19.51 -22.71
N VAL A 139 8.26 20.38 -21.98
CA VAL A 139 9.17 21.38 -22.57
C VAL A 139 10.36 20.72 -23.27
N ASN A 140 10.96 19.68 -22.71
CA ASN A 140 12.08 18.97 -23.34
C ASN A 140 11.70 18.16 -24.58
N CYS A 141 10.43 17.75 -24.71
CA CYS A 141 9.95 17.07 -25.91
C CYS A 141 9.70 18.05 -27.08
N MET A 142 9.28 19.28 -26.79
CA MET A 142 9.08 20.34 -27.80
C MET A 142 10.40 20.96 -28.30
N ASN A 143 11.49 20.88 -27.53
CA ASN A 143 12.79 21.45 -27.90
C ASN A 143 13.71 20.47 -28.65
N LYS A 144 13.23 19.28 -29.05
CA LYS A 144 13.98 18.30 -29.85
C LYS A 144 13.62 18.29 -31.34
N GLU A 145 12.75 19.21 -31.78
CA GLU A 145 12.31 19.31 -33.19
C GLU A 145 12.76 20.61 -33.89
N LEU A 146 13.93 21.16 -33.52
CA LEU A 146 14.58 22.27 -34.24
C LEU A 146 16.04 21.93 -34.55
#